data_AF-A0A926BWK5-F1
#
_entry.id   AF-A0A926BWK5-F1
#
_cell.length_a   1.000
_cell.length_b   1.000
_cell.length_c   1.000
_cell.angle_alpha   90.00
_cell.angle_beta   90.00
_cell.angle_gamma   90.00
#
_symmetry.space_group_name_H-M   'P 1'
#
loop_
_entity.id
_entity.type
_entity.pdbx_description
1 polymer ?
#
loop_
_entity_poly.entity_id
_entity_poly.type
_entity_poly.pdbx_seq_one_letter_code
_entity_poly.pdbx_strand_id
1 'polypeptide(L)'
;MSTKTAAGWGAPQSLGLPINSANNDMAPTIAPDGKRLFFSSQGHGGAGGFDLFVVSGGDSRGRNWTNIENLGTPINSAADEFFFVSIPNSKNAYFSSNRTDNFDIYTAYPNPFPPEALVTVSGKVTETGTGIPLGSKITVTDLASGEVVGNFSTDSKNGDYYVVLTKGRRYSITAEADNHIFYSDEYSVPPNTAGKDIKKDIDLYPIKGGTTRLLVFFDYDKTELKTDSKGDLERAIEFLVANPGLKVEIAGHTDDKGDAPYNKKLSQGRAESVRRHFLSHGVDESRLSAKGYGEEQPIADNGSEDGRARNRRVEMRVTQ
;
A
#
# COMPACT_ATOMS: atom_id res chain seq x y z
N MET A 1 -1.48 -19.00 14.90
CA MET A 1 -0.56 -18.12 14.15
C MET A 1 0.85 -18.25 14.71
N SER A 2 1.85 -18.44 13.85
CA SER A 2 3.27 -18.33 14.19
C SER A 2 3.87 -17.19 13.37
N THR A 3 4.86 -16.50 13.92
CA THR A 3 5.60 -15.44 13.24
C THR A 3 6.96 -15.97 12.80
N LYS A 4 7.29 -15.79 11.51
CA LYS A 4 8.64 -16.06 11.01
C LYS A 4 9.55 -14.88 11.33
N THR A 5 10.66 -15.16 11.98
CA THR A 5 11.73 -14.20 12.27
C THR A 5 13.00 -14.61 11.52
N ALA A 6 14.06 -13.80 11.62
CA ALA A 6 15.38 -14.19 11.11
C ALA A 6 15.90 -15.51 11.73
N ALA A 7 15.46 -15.86 12.95
CA ALA A 7 15.81 -17.10 13.63
C ALA A 7 14.91 -18.30 13.25
N GLY A 8 13.95 -18.11 12.34
CA GLY A 8 12.98 -19.13 11.95
C GLY A 8 11.56 -18.88 12.49
N TRP A 9 10.70 -19.89 12.41
CA TRP A 9 9.33 -19.81 12.90
C TRP A 9 9.28 -19.85 14.44
N GLY A 10 8.53 -18.92 15.03
CA GLY A 10 8.25 -18.93 16.47
C GLY A 10 7.25 -20.03 16.87
N ALA A 11 7.01 -20.17 18.17
CA ALA A 11 5.96 -21.05 18.67
C ALA A 11 4.58 -20.62 18.14
N PRO A 12 3.73 -21.56 17.69
CA PRO A 12 2.38 -21.23 17.25
C PRO A 12 1.54 -20.77 18.45
N GLN A 13 0.85 -19.65 18.28
CA GLN A 13 -0.10 -19.08 19.23
C GLN A 13 -1.52 -19.28 18.72
N SER A 14 -2.48 -19.47 19.62
CA SER A 14 -3.89 -19.46 19.26
C SER A 14 -4.30 -18.09 18.71
N LEU A 15 -5.19 -18.08 17.72
CA LEU A 15 -5.88 -16.88 17.24
C LEU A 15 -7.04 -16.47 18.14
N GLY A 16 -7.39 -17.31 19.13
CA GLY A 16 -8.50 -17.10 20.04
C GLY A 16 -9.86 -17.24 19.37
N LEU A 17 -10.90 -16.92 20.12
CA LEU A 17 -12.25 -16.78 19.58
C LEU A 17 -12.30 -15.56 18.62
N PRO A 18 -13.12 -15.62 17.57
CA PRO A 18 -14.06 -16.69 17.24
C PRO A 18 -13.46 -17.78 16.32
N ILE A 19 -12.14 -17.90 16.17
CA ILE A 19 -11.54 -18.85 15.21
C ILE A 19 -11.23 -20.21 15.86
N ASN A 20 -10.56 -20.21 17.02
CA ASN A 20 -10.19 -21.44 17.70
C ASN A 20 -11.27 -21.84 18.69
N SER A 21 -11.99 -22.91 18.34
CA SER A 21 -12.95 -23.62 19.17
C SER A 21 -12.27 -24.62 20.10
N ALA A 22 -13.08 -25.37 20.86
CA ALA A 22 -12.62 -26.52 21.65
C ALA A 22 -12.38 -27.79 20.81
N ASN A 23 -12.82 -27.80 19.55
CA ASN A 23 -12.69 -28.92 18.62
C ASN A 23 -11.66 -28.61 17.52
N ASN A 24 -11.64 -29.40 16.45
CA ASN A 24 -10.73 -29.18 15.34
C ASN A 24 -11.16 -27.99 14.48
N ASP A 25 -10.23 -27.07 14.27
CA ASP A 25 -10.33 -25.95 13.31
C ASP A 25 -9.11 -25.99 12.39
N MET A 26 -9.34 -26.03 11.09
CA MET A 26 -8.27 -26.31 10.11
C MET A 26 -8.54 -25.70 8.74
N ALA A 27 -7.62 -25.96 7.81
CA ALA A 27 -7.67 -25.48 6.43
C ALA A 27 -7.90 -23.95 6.28
N PRO A 28 -7.21 -23.08 7.05
CA PRO A 28 -7.43 -21.66 6.96
C PRO A 28 -6.96 -21.12 5.59
N THR A 29 -7.77 -20.27 4.98
CA THR A 29 -7.42 -19.49 3.79
C THR A 29 -7.75 -18.02 4.05
N ILE A 30 -7.01 -17.11 3.44
CA ILE A 30 -7.31 -15.68 3.51
C ILE A 30 -7.82 -15.26 2.14
N ALA A 31 -8.93 -14.52 2.11
CA ALA A 31 -9.47 -13.95 0.88
C ALA A 31 -8.40 -13.05 0.22
N PRO A 32 -8.35 -12.98 -1.12
CA PRO A 32 -7.34 -12.17 -1.81
C PRO A 32 -7.25 -10.69 -1.39
N ASP A 33 -8.36 -10.12 -0.90
CA ASP A 33 -8.43 -8.73 -0.40
C ASP A 33 -7.97 -8.58 1.06
N GLY A 34 -7.59 -9.67 1.73
CA GLY A 34 -7.17 -9.72 3.12
C GLY A 34 -8.29 -9.53 4.15
N LYS A 35 -9.53 -9.28 3.73
CA LYS A 35 -10.62 -8.85 4.62
C LYS A 35 -11.39 -9.98 5.30
N ARG A 36 -11.19 -11.21 4.83
CA ARG A 36 -11.87 -12.41 5.33
C ARG A 36 -10.89 -13.55 5.46
N LEU A 37 -11.06 -14.34 6.51
CA LEU A 37 -10.41 -15.63 6.69
C LEU A 37 -11.50 -16.71 6.61
N PHE A 38 -11.30 -17.71 5.77
CA PHE A 38 -12.14 -18.90 5.72
C PHE A 38 -11.43 -20.03 6.42
N PHE A 39 -12.18 -20.93 7.06
CA PHE A 39 -11.63 -22.11 7.73
C PHE A 39 -12.71 -23.17 7.86
N SER A 40 -12.29 -24.40 8.12
CA SER A 40 -13.19 -25.52 8.41
C SER A 40 -13.21 -25.81 9.89
N SER A 41 -14.38 -26.12 10.44
CA SER A 41 -14.53 -26.35 11.88
C SER A 41 -15.52 -27.46 12.21
N GLN A 42 -15.25 -28.17 13.31
CA GLN A 42 -16.18 -29.07 14.00
C GLN A 42 -16.71 -28.48 15.31
N GLY A 43 -16.33 -27.25 15.65
CA GLY A 43 -16.58 -26.64 16.96
C GLY A 43 -17.57 -25.48 16.95
N HIS A 44 -18.00 -25.02 15.77
CA HIS A 44 -18.89 -23.87 15.60
C HIS A 44 -20.33 -24.28 15.21
N GLY A 45 -20.66 -25.57 15.33
CA GLY A 45 -21.92 -26.16 14.84
C GLY A 45 -21.96 -26.28 13.32
N GLY A 46 -23.11 -26.64 12.75
CA GLY A 46 -23.31 -26.69 11.30
C GLY A 46 -24.02 -27.95 10.82
N ALA A 47 -23.80 -28.32 9.56
CA ALA A 47 -24.55 -29.35 8.85
C ALA A 47 -23.93 -30.75 8.98
N GLY A 48 -22.63 -30.86 9.26
CA GLY A 48 -21.88 -32.12 9.13
C GLY A 48 -20.51 -32.12 9.82
N GLY A 49 -19.64 -33.04 9.39
CA GLY A 49 -18.35 -33.32 10.03
C GLY A 49 -17.46 -32.09 10.22
N PHE A 50 -16.92 -31.56 9.13
CA PHE A 50 -16.26 -30.25 9.07
C PHE A 50 -17.06 -29.30 8.20
N ASP A 51 -17.54 -28.20 8.77
CA ASP A 51 -18.24 -27.16 8.04
C ASP A 51 -17.32 -25.97 7.74
N LEU A 52 -17.51 -25.32 6.61
CA LEU A 52 -16.82 -24.09 6.28
C LEU A 52 -17.45 -22.89 6.98
N PHE A 53 -16.57 -22.04 7.52
CA PHE A 53 -16.88 -20.77 8.13
C PHE A 53 -16.06 -19.65 7.49
N VAL A 54 -16.59 -18.44 7.53
CA VAL A 54 -15.89 -17.20 7.20
C VAL A 54 -15.88 -16.32 8.42
N VAL A 55 -14.76 -15.63 8.65
CA VAL A 55 -14.66 -14.59 9.67
C VAL A 55 -14.17 -13.29 9.06
N SER A 56 -14.73 -12.16 9.50
CA SER A 56 -14.36 -10.81 9.09
C SER A 56 -14.11 -9.88 10.30
N GLY A 57 -13.63 -8.67 10.03
CA GLY A 57 -13.34 -7.66 11.05
C GLY A 57 -11.95 -7.75 11.69
N GLY A 58 -11.04 -8.55 11.11
CA GLY A 58 -9.65 -8.63 11.58
C GLY A 58 -8.86 -7.33 11.33
N ASP A 59 -7.84 -7.10 12.14
CA ASP A 59 -6.85 -6.04 11.95
C ASP A 59 -5.95 -6.33 10.73
N SER A 60 -5.17 -5.34 10.29
CA SER A 60 -4.22 -5.47 9.17
C SER A 60 -3.13 -6.54 9.36
N ARG A 61 -3.01 -7.11 10.56
CA ARG A 61 -2.09 -8.21 10.88
C ARG A 61 -2.81 -9.56 10.96
N GLY A 62 -4.08 -9.62 10.58
CA GLY A 62 -4.89 -10.84 10.60
C GLY A 62 -5.22 -11.32 12.01
N ARG A 63 -5.43 -10.41 12.96
CA ARG A 63 -5.80 -10.70 14.36
C ARG A 63 -7.12 -10.01 14.72
N ASN A 64 -7.67 -10.27 15.90
CA ASN A 64 -8.86 -9.59 16.42
C ASN A 64 -10.09 -9.72 15.51
N TRP A 65 -10.27 -10.88 14.88
CA TRP A 65 -11.46 -11.18 14.08
C TRP A 65 -12.72 -11.19 14.95
N THR A 66 -13.86 -10.73 14.43
CA THR A 66 -15.06 -10.53 15.26
C THR A 66 -16.31 -11.22 14.72
N ASN A 67 -16.51 -11.22 13.41
CA ASN A 67 -17.80 -11.61 12.83
C ASN A 67 -17.64 -12.96 12.12
N ILE A 68 -18.07 -14.05 12.76
CA ILE A 68 -18.05 -15.40 12.20
C ILE A 68 -19.41 -15.77 11.60
N GLU A 69 -19.39 -16.39 10.43
CA GLU A 69 -20.58 -16.87 9.71
C GLU A 69 -20.33 -18.28 9.17
N ASN A 70 -21.30 -19.18 9.31
CA ASN A 70 -21.31 -20.49 8.64
C ASN A 70 -21.67 -20.28 7.16
N LEU A 71 -20.96 -20.93 6.23
CA LEU A 71 -21.20 -20.73 4.79
C LEU A 71 -22.54 -21.30 4.29
N GLY A 72 -23.19 -22.15 5.10
CA GLY A 72 -24.53 -22.68 4.84
C GLY A 72 -24.62 -23.62 3.64
N THR A 73 -25.80 -24.21 3.44
CA THR A 73 -26.09 -25.05 2.27
C THR A 73 -26.23 -24.18 1.01
N PRO A 74 -25.83 -24.66 -0.19
CA PRO A 74 -25.31 -26.01 -0.48
C PRO A 74 -23.79 -26.14 -0.39
N ILE A 75 -23.08 -25.13 0.13
CA ILE A 75 -21.63 -25.19 0.32
C ILE A 75 -21.33 -26.20 1.42
N ASN A 76 -21.91 -26.01 2.60
CA ASN A 76 -21.86 -26.98 3.68
C ASN A 76 -22.88 -28.10 3.47
N SER A 77 -22.49 -29.32 3.83
CA SER A 77 -23.31 -30.52 3.70
C SER A 77 -23.20 -31.41 4.96
N ALA A 78 -23.76 -32.61 4.93
CA ALA A 78 -23.55 -33.58 6.01
C ALA A 78 -22.12 -34.17 6.02
N ALA A 79 -21.33 -33.88 4.99
CA ALA A 79 -19.98 -34.39 4.79
C ALA A 79 -18.93 -33.45 5.41
N ASP A 80 -17.67 -33.59 5.01
CA ASP A 80 -16.58 -32.70 5.37
C ASP A 80 -16.30 -31.72 4.23
N GLU A 81 -16.17 -30.45 4.54
CA GLU A 81 -15.80 -29.37 3.62
C GLU A 81 -14.50 -28.66 4.04
N PHE A 82 -13.58 -28.49 3.09
CA PHE A 82 -12.27 -27.88 3.31
C PHE A 82 -11.86 -26.86 2.26
N PHE A 83 -10.87 -26.02 2.62
CA PHE A 83 -10.12 -25.16 1.69
C PHE A 83 -11.00 -24.27 0.79
N PHE A 84 -11.90 -23.49 1.38
CA PHE A 84 -12.63 -22.49 0.60
C PHE A 84 -11.68 -21.41 0.07
N VAL A 85 -11.54 -21.29 -1.24
CA VAL A 85 -10.64 -20.34 -1.91
C VAL A 85 -11.45 -19.47 -2.84
N SER A 86 -11.52 -18.17 -2.52
CA SER A 86 -12.09 -17.16 -3.40
C SER A 86 -11.11 -16.78 -4.50
N ILE A 87 -11.58 -16.75 -5.75
CA ILE A 87 -10.74 -16.36 -6.90
C ILE A 87 -10.80 -14.83 -7.11
N PRO A 88 -9.65 -14.12 -7.14
CA PRO A 88 -9.61 -12.68 -7.41
C PRO A 88 -10.32 -12.33 -8.72
N ASN A 89 -11.07 -11.22 -8.73
CA ASN A 89 -11.76 -10.70 -9.93
C ASN A 89 -12.68 -11.72 -10.64
N SER A 90 -13.14 -12.76 -9.93
CA SER A 90 -14.00 -13.81 -10.46
C SER A 90 -15.24 -13.99 -9.60
N LYS A 91 -16.30 -14.52 -10.22
CA LYS A 91 -17.50 -14.97 -9.52
C LYS A 91 -17.37 -16.38 -8.97
N ASN A 92 -16.22 -17.03 -9.11
CA ASN A 92 -16.00 -18.40 -8.64
C ASN A 92 -15.29 -18.40 -7.28
N ALA A 93 -15.63 -19.39 -6.47
CA ALA A 93 -14.77 -19.90 -5.41
C ALA A 93 -14.68 -21.43 -5.55
N TYR A 94 -13.61 -22.02 -5.03
CA TYR A 94 -13.44 -23.46 -4.97
C TYR A 94 -13.40 -23.93 -3.52
N PHE A 95 -13.83 -25.16 -3.28
CA PHE A 95 -13.67 -25.84 -2.00
C PHE A 95 -13.61 -27.35 -2.23
N SER A 96 -13.05 -28.11 -1.29
CA SER A 96 -13.03 -29.56 -1.35
C SER A 96 -14.15 -30.15 -0.50
N SER A 97 -14.81 -31.20 -0.97
CA SER A 97 -15.84 -31.91 -0.20
C SER A 97 -15.83 -33.41 -0.51
N ASN A 98 -16.09 -34.24 0.49
CA ASN A 98 -16.29 -35.69 0.36
C ASN A 98 -17.79 -36.08 0.32
N ARG A 99 -18.69 -35.17 -0.09
CA ARG A 99 -20.14 -35.43 -0.23
C ARG A 99 -20.51 -36.56 -1.21
N THR A 100 -19.55 -37.06 -1.98
CA THR A 100 -19.66 -38.20 -2.90
C THR A 100 -18.58 -39.24 -2.61
N ASP A 101 -18.42 -39.60 -1.33
CA ASP A 101 -17.44 -40.54 -0.73
C ASP A 101 -15.98 -40.06 -0.73
N ASN A 102 -15.41 -39.77 -1.90
CA ASN A 102 -14.03 -39.25 -2.01
C ASN A 102 -14.04 -37.72 -2.05
N PHE A 103 -12.94 -37.09 -1.59
CA PHE A 103 -12.75 -35.66 -1.76
C PHE A 103 -12.64 -35.31 -3.25
N ASP A 104 -13.47 -34.38 -3.68
CA ASP A 104 -13.37 -33.71 -4.99
C ASP A 104 -13.40 -32.19 -4.81
N ILE A 105 -13.07 -31.45 -5.86
CA ILE A 105 -13.07 -29.99 -5.89
C ILE A 105 -14.41 -29.50 -6.47
N TYR A 106 -15.14 -28.75 -5.65
CA TYR A 106 -16.42 -28.15 -5.99
C TYR A 106 -16.24 -26.66 -6.26
N THR A 107 -17.07 -26.14 -7.17
CA THR A 107 -17.15 -24.71 -7.45
C THR A 107 -18.39 -24.12 -6.79
N ALA A 108 -18.21 -23.09 -5.96
CA ALA A 108 -19.30 -22.23 -5.51
C ALA A 108 -19.50 -21.11 -6.54
N TYR A 109 -20.66 -21.12 -7.20
CA TYR A 109 -21.04 -20.11 -8.19
C TYR A 109 -22.52 -19.70 -8.03
N PRO A 110 -22.83 -18.39 -7.93
CA PRO A 110 -21.86 -17.32 -7.72
C PRO A 110 -21.19 -17.47 -6.35
N ASN A 111 -19.93 -17.04 -6.23
CA ASN A 111 -19.21 -16.96 -4.98
C ASN A 111 -20.02 -16.07 -4.02
N PRO A 112 -20.51 -16.59 -2.87
CA PRO A 112 -21.28 -15.78 -1.92
C PRO A 112 -20.42 -14.77 -1.16
N PHE A 113 -19.10 -14.94 -1.19
CA PHE A 113 -18.12 -14.09 -0.52
C PHE A 113 -17.06 -13.56 -1.51
N PRO A 114 -17.45 -12.83 -2.57
CA PRO A 114 -16.50 -12.36 -3.58
C PRO A 114 -15.54 -11.33 -2.95
N PRO A 115 -14.22 -11.43 -3.19
CA PRO A 115 -13.26 -10.45 -2.71
C PRO A 115 -13.51 -9.09 -3.38
N GLU A 116 -13.07 -8.02 -2.72
CA GLU A 116 -12.94 -6.73 -3.40
C GLU A 116 -12.08 -6.91 -4.66
N ALA A 117 -12.47 -6.24 -5.73
CA ALA A 117 -11.79 -6.37 -7.00
C ALA A 117 -10.35 -5.87 -6.89
N LEU A 118 -9.40 -6.67 -7.37
CA LEU A 118 -7.96 -6.43 -7.21
C LEU A 118 -7.31 -6.02 -8.53
N VAL A 119 -6.20 -5.33 -8.42
CA VAL A 119 -5.33 -4.92 -9.53
C VAL A 119 -3.90 -5.19 -9.11
N THR A 120 -3.13 -5.84 -9.97
CA THR A 120 -1.69 -5.97 -9.79
C THR A 120 -1.02 -4.72 -10.31
N VAL A 121 -0.16 -4.10 -9.51
CA VAL A 121 0.80 -3.09 -9.97
C VAL A 121 2.18 -3.71 -9.90
N SER A 122 2.91 -3.71 -11.00
CA SER A 122 4.23 -4.33 -11.09
C SER A 122 5.21 -3.45 -11.83
N GLY A 123 6.49 -3.62 -11.57
CA GLY A 123 7.54 -2.92 -12.30
C GLY A 123 8.92 -3.23 -11.76
N LYS A 124 9.89 -2.41 -12.16
CA LYS A 124 11.26 -2.48 -11.66
C LYS A 124 11.61 -1.26 -10.84
N VAL A 125 12.44 -1.46 -9.81
CA VAL A 125 13.14 -0.37 -9.13
C VAL A 125 14.57 -0.29 -9.64
N THR A 126 14.96 0.87 -10.14
CA THR A 126 16.28 1.13 -10.76
C THR A 126 16.93 2.39 -10.21
N GLU A 127 18.27 2.44 -10.24
CA GLU A 127 19.01 3.66 -9.99
C GLU A 127 18.89 4.61 -11.19
N THR A 128 18.56 5.86 -10.91
CA THR A 128 18.43 6.90 -11.94
C THR A 128 19.78 7.15 -12.63
N GLY A 129 19.79 7.16 -13.96
CA GLY A 129 20.97 7.47 -14.78
C GLY A 129 21.79 6.24 -15.16
N THR A 130 21.93 5.25 -14.29
CA THR A 130 22.63 3.99 -14.60
C THR A 130 21.68 2.87 -15.03
N GLY A 131 20.43 2.90 -14.56
CA GLY A 131 19.44 1.84 -14.80
C GLY A 131 19.75 0.54 -14.04
N ILE A 132 20.67 0.57 -13.07
CA ILE A 132 21.03 -0.61 -12.28
C ILE A 132 19.82 -1.01 -11.44
N PRO A 133 19.40 -2.29 -11.47
CA PRO A 133 18.30 -2.76 -10.63
C PRO A 133 18.67 -2.72 -9.15
N LEU A 134 17.71 -2.33 -8.30
CA LEU A 134 17.94 -2.14 -6.87
C LEU A 134 17.10 -3.11 -6.03
N GLY A 135 17.78 -3.79 -5.10
CA GLY A 135 17.14 -4.40 -3.93
C GLY A 135 16.59 -3.29 -3.04
N SER A 136 15.26 -3.18 -2.95
CA SER A 136 14.57 -2.05 -2.34
C SER A 136 13.42 -2.53 -1.48
N LYS A 137 13.14 -1.80 -0.40
CA LYS A 137 11.93 -1.96 0.39
C LYS A 137 10.82 -1.10 -0.23
N ILE A 138 9.69 -1.72 -0.53
CA ILE A 138 8.48 -1.05 -1.00
C ILE A 138 7.47 -1.01 0.14
N THR A 139 6.91 0.16 0.43
CA THR A 139 5.78 0.31 1.37
C THR A 139 4.58 0.86 0.63
N VAL A 140 3.42 0.24 0.80
CA VAL A 140 2.16 0.72 0.24
C VAL A 140 1.25 1.12 1.39
N THR A 141 0.71 2.33 1.32
CA THR A 141 -0.19 2.89 2.34
C THR A 141 -1.51 3.28 1.69
N ASP A 142 -2.65 2.89 2.27
CA ASP A 142 -3.96 3.41 1.86
C ASP A 142 -4.09 4.85 2.37
N LEU A 143 -4.24 5.82 1.47
CA LEU A 143 -4.25 7.25 1.81
C LEU A 143 -5.54 7.67 2.53
N ALA A 144 -6.62 6.89 2.45
CA ALA A 144 -7.86 7.22 3.14
C ALA A 144 -7.84 6.77 4.61
N SER A 145 -7.27 5.59 4.90
CA SER A 145 -7.15 5.10 6.28
C SER A 145 -5.84 5.45 6.96
N GLY A 146 -4.78 5.74 6.19
CA GLY A 146 -3.41 5.89 6.68
C GLY A 146 -2.75 4.54 7.04
N GLU A 147 -3.40 3.41 6.78
CA GLU A 147 -2.86 2.09 7.11
C GLU A 147 -1.85 1.61 6.07
N VAL A 148 -0.75 1.04 6.55
CA VAL A 148 0.19 0.31 5.70
C VAL A 148 -0.46 -0.99 5.25
N VAL A 149 -0.82 -1.08 3.97
CA VAL A 149 -1.47 -2.26 3.38
C VAL A 149 -0.47 -3.34 3.01
N GLY A 150 0.82 -3.00 2.88
CA GLY A 150 1.86 -3.99 2.61
C GLY A 150 3.27 -3.44 2.66
N ASN A 151 4.19 -4.31 3.08
CA ASN A 151 5.64 -4.10 2.96
C ASN A 151 6.19 -5.22 2.08
N PHE A 152 6.90 -4.84 1.02
CA PHE A 152 7.45 -5.76 0.04
C PHE A 152 8.94 -5.49 -0.13
N SER A 153 9.65 -6.46 -0.68
CA SER A 153 11.01 -6.29 -1.14
C SER A 153 11.06 -6.60 -2.62
N THR A 154 11.79 -5.80 -3.38
CA THR A 154 12.10 -6.13 -4.76
C THR A 154 13.02 -7.36 -4.80
N ASP A 155 13.05 -8.04 -5.94
CA ASP A 155 14.12 -8.98 -6.22
C ASP A 155 15.44 -8.21 -6.39
N SER A 156 16.44 -8.56 -5.58
CA SER A 156 17.71 -7.82 -5.50
C SER A 156 18.60 -7.96 -6.74
N LYS A 157 18.29 -8.86 -7.68
CA LYS A 157 19.06 -9.09 -8.90
C LYS A 157 18.49 -8.33 -10.09
N ASN A 158 17.17 -8.27 -10.21
CA ASN A 158 16.50 -7.71 -11.38
C ASN A 158 15.58 -6.51 -11.08
N GLY A 159 15.46 -6.13 -9.80
CA GLY A 159 14.69 -4.99 -9.31
C GLY A 159 13.17 -5.19 -9.37
N ASP A 160 12.69 -6.38 -9.73
CA ASP A 160 11.27 -6.63 -9.97
C ASP A 160 10.47 -6.57 -8.67
N TYR A 161 9.29 -5.96 -8.76
CA TYR A 161 8.27 -5.99 -7.71
C TYR A 161 6.87 -6.13 -8.29
N TYR A 162 5.97 -6.61 -7.45
CA TYR A 162 4.54 -6.48 -7.67
C TYR A 162 3.82 -6.26 -6.34
N VAL A 163 2.72 -5.52 -6.39
CA VAL A 163 1.80 -5.27 -5.29
C VAL A 163 0.38 -5.47 -5.78
N VAL A 164 -0.50 -5.95 -4.90
CA VAL A 164 -1.91 -6.18 -5.24
C VAL A 164 -2.76 -5.16 -4.49
N LEU A 165 -3.51 -4.36 -5.24
CA LEU A 165 -4.27 -3.22 -4.72
C LEU A 165 -5.77 -3.39 -4.98
N THR A 166 -6.60 -2.95 -4.04
CA THR A 166 -8.07 -2.89 -4.24
C THR A 166 -8.46 -1.68 -5.09
N LYS A 167 -9.45 -1.85 -5.99
CA LYS A 167 -9.95 -0.81 -6.90
C LYS A 167 -10.72 0.28 -6.16
N GLY A 168 -10.77 1.48 -6.77
CA GLY A 168 -11.53 2.62 -6.24
C GLY A 168 -10.84 3.34 -5.08
N ARG A 169 -9.54 3.10 -4.87
CA ARG A 169 -8.77 3.66 -3.76
C ARG A 169 -7.53 4.41 -4.23
N ARG A 170 -6.97 5.21 -3.32
CA ARG A 170 -5.74 5.98 -3.52
C ARG A 170 -4.69 5.48 -2.54
N TYR A 171 -3.50 5.22 -3.03
CA TYR A 171 -2.39 4.68 -2.26
C TYR A 171 -1.18 5.60 -2.38
N SER A 172 -0.32 5.61 -1.36
CA SER A 172 1.08 5.98 -1.56
C SER A 172 1.88 4.72 -1.85
N ILE A 173 2.79 4.79 -2.81
CA ILE A 173 3.82 3.77 -3.04
C ILE A 173 5.16 4.43 -2.76
N THR A 174 5.88 3.91 -1.77
CA THR A 174 7.22 4.39 -1.43
C THR A 174 8.26 3.31 -1.66
N ALA A 175 9.46 3.72 -2.06
CA ALA A 175 10.59 2.82 -2.26
C ALA A 175 11.84 3.38 -1.57
N GLU A 176 12.58 2.49 -0.90
CA GLU A 176 13.80 2.83 -0.15
C GLU A 176 14.90 1.82 -0.50
N ALA A 177 16.10 2.32 -0.77
CA ALA A 177 17.31 1.52 -0.99
C ALA A 177 18.51 2.22 -0.35
N ASP A 178 19.53 1.46 0.02
CA ASP A 178 20.75 2.00 0.62
C ASP A 178 21.43 3.00 -0.30
N ASN A 179 21.93 4.11 0.27
CA ASN A 179 22.60 5.21 -0.45
C ASN A 179 21.72 5.95 -1.48
N HIS A 180 20.41 5.76 -1.46
CA HIS A 180 19.45 6.45 -2.32
C HIS A 180 18.51 7.34 -1.48
N ILE A 181 18.05 8.44 -2.09
CA ILE A 181 16.91 9.17 -1.53
C ILE A 181 15.64 8.36 -1.80
N PHE A 182 14.76 8.27 -0.81
CA PHE A 182 13.51 7.51 -0.94
C PHE A 182 12.64 8.06 -2.07
N TYR A 183 11.82 7.21 -2.66
CA TYR A 183 10.77 7.58 -3.61
C TYR A 183 9.41 7.61 -2.90
N SER A 184 8.53 8.52 -3.31
CA SER A 184 7.15 8.59 -2.88
C SER A 184 6.26 9.14 -3.98
N ASP A 185 5.18 8.43 -4.32
CA ASP A 185 4.19 8.89 -5.29
C ASP A 185 2.79 8.39 -4.94
N GLU A 186 1.79 9.17 -5.36
CA GLU A 186 0.38 8.78 -5.25
C GLU A 186 -0.01 7.90 -6.42
N TYR A 187 -0.77 6.86 -6.11
CA TYR A 187 -1.33 5.96 -7.08
C TYR A 187 -2.82 5.75 -6.84
N SER A 188 -3.63 6.21 -7.80
CA SER A 188 -5.07 5.98 -7.80
C SER A 188 -5.40 4.74 -8.63
N VAL A 189 -6.14 3.79 -8.06
CA VAL A 189 -6.67 2.63 -8.79
C VAL A 189 -8.11 2.94 -9.20
N PRO A 190 -8.41 3.17 -10.49
CA PRO A 190 -9.77 3.48 -10.92
C PRO A 190 -10.76 2.35 -10.57
N PRO A 191 -12.01 2.67 -10.19
CA PRO A 191 -13.02 1.66 -9.83
C PRO A 191 -13.33 0.71 -10.99
N ASN A 192 -13.24 1.20 -12.23
CA ASN A 192 -13.57 0.46 -13.46
C ASN A 192 -12.36 -0.29 -14.05
N THR A 193 -11.26 -0.43 -13.32
CA THR A 193 -10.05 -1.11 -13.83
C THR A 193 -10.37 -2.57 -14.15
N ALA A 194 -10.21 -3.00 -15.39
CA ALA A 194 -10.58 -4.34 -15.86
C ALA A 194 -9.54 -5.43 -15.49
N GLY A 195 -9.06 -5.45 -14.25
CA GLY A 195 -8.12 -6.46 -13.75
C GLY A 195 -6.82 -6.58 -14.56
N LYS A 196 -6.47 -5.54 -15.33
CA LYS A 196 -5.22 -5.49 -16.08
C LYS A 196 -4.09 -5.15 -15.12
N ASP A 197 -2.98 -5.87 -15.26
CA ASP A 197 -1.75 -5.53 -14.57
C ASP A 197 -1.27 -4.15 -15.04
N ILE A 198 -0.90 -3.30 -14.08
CA ILE A 198 -0.44 -1.95 -14.36
C ILE A 198 1.06 -1.89 -14.15
N LYS A 199 1.76 -1.44 -15.19
CA LYS A 199 3.20 -1.27 -15.13
C LYS A 199 3.56 0.09 -14.53
N LYS A 200 4.39 0.08 -13.47
CA LYS A 200 4.93 1.29 -12.82
C LYS A 200 6.39 1.01 -12.47
N ASP A 201 7.31 1.52 -13.27
CA ASP A 201 8.72 1.47 -12.91
C ASP A 201 9.02 2.63 -11.94
N ILE A 202 9.97 2.41 -11.02
CA ILE A 202 10.39 3.37 -9.99
C ILE A 202 11.87 3.63 -10.16
N ASP A 203 12.22 4.91 -10.36
CA ASP A 203 13.60 5.34 -10.41
C ASP A 203 13.98 6.01 -9.08
N LEU A 204 14.99 5.46 -8.42
CA LEU A 204 15.57 6.03 -7.20
C LEU A 204 16.80 6.85 -7.55
N TYR A 205 16.90 8.05 -6.99
CA TYR A 205 18.09 8.87 -7.15
C TYR A 205 19.13 8.49 -6.08
N PRO A 206 20.43 8.42 -6.42
CA PRO A 206 21.49 8.45 -5.42
C PRO A 206 21.31 9.65 -4.49
N ILE A 207 21.70 9.53 -3.21
CA ILE A 207 21.57 10.64 -2.24
C ILE A 207 22.26 11.91 -2.77
N LYS A 208 23.47 11.80 -3.32
CA LYS A 208 24.24 12.95 -3.76
C LYS A 208 23.58 13.62 -4.98
N GLY A 209 23.03 14.81 -4.78
CA GLY A 209 22.31 15.54 -5.82
C GLY A 209 20.93 14.94 -6.16
N GLY A 210 20.47 13.98 -5.35
CA GLY A 210 19.18 13.32 -5.56
C GLY A 210 18.01 14.24 -5.30
N THR A 211 16.89 13.96 -5.96
CA THR A 211 15.62 14.66 -5.78
C THR A 211 14.53 13.63 -5.53
N THR A 212 13.61 13.94 -4.62
CA THR A 212 12.39 13.16 -4.44
C THR A 212 11.17 14.05 -4.34
N ARG A 213 10.01 13.53 -4.75
CA ARG A 213 8.72 14.17 -4.55
C ARG A 213 8.30 13.95 -3.10
N LEU A 214 7.82 15.00 -2.45
CA LEU A 214 7.12 14.88 -1.17
C LEU A 214 5.62 14.83 -1.42
N LEU A 215 4.96 13.78 -0.94
CA LEU A 215 3.53 13.58 -1.03
C LEU A 215 2.81 14.39 0.05
N VAL A 216 2.81 15.71 -0.16
CA VAL A 216 2.16 16.70 0.70
C VAL A 216 0.93 17.29 0.02
N PHE A 217 -0.12 17.52 0.80
CA PHE A 217 -1.41 17.97 0.31
C PHE A 217 -1.81 19.31 0.94
N PHE A 218 -2.44 20.14 0.12
CA PHE A 218 -2.95 21.46 0.47
C PHE A 218 -4.38 21.60 -0.06
N ASP A 219 -5.22 22.40 0.60
CA ASP A 219 -6.47 22.82 -0.01
C ASP A 219 -6.20 23.81 -1.16
N TYR A 220 -7.23 24.04 -1.98
CA TYR A 220 -7.20 25.08 -3.01
C TYR A 220 -6.85 26.44 -2.38
N ASP A 221 -5.90 27.16 -3.00
CA ASP A 221 -5.41 28.47 -2.55
C ASP A 221 -4.87 28.49 -1.10
N LYS A 222 -4.39 27.35 -0.60
CA LYS A 222 -3.85 27.22 0.76
C LYS A 222 -2.41 26.73 0.80
N THR A 223 -1.77 27.05 1.93
CA THR A 223 -0.38 26.67 2.24
C THR A 223 -0.28 25.80 3.49
N GLU A 224 -1.40 25.56 4.19
CA GLU A 224 -1.49 24.70 5.35
C GLU A 224 -1.42 23.23 4.93
N LEU A 225 -0.51 22.48 5.55
CA LEU A 225 -0.35 21.05 5.30
C LEU A 225 -1.55 20.28 5.84
N LYS A 226 -2.16 19.45 4.99
CA LYS A 226 -3.21 18.52 5.42
C LYS A 226 -2.61 17.34 6.20
N THR A 227 -3.42 16.74 7.06
CA THR A 227 -3.08 15.54 7.85
C THR A 227 -2.60 14.38 6.98
N ASP A 228 -3.14 14.24 5.78
CA ASP A 228 -2.79 13.20 4.81
C ASP A 228 -1.31 13.27 4.38
N SER A 229 -0.66 14.43 4.59
CA SER A 229 0.76 14.65 4.29
C SER A 229 1.71 14.03 5.33
N LYS A 230 1.18 13.66 6.51
CA LYS A 230 1.98 13.27 7.68
C LYS A 230 2.94 12.12 7.38
N GLY A 231 2.45 11.08 6.70
CA GLY A 231 3.25 9.88 6.45
C GLY A 231 4.48 10.12 5.57
N ASP A 232 4.49 11.14 4.72
CA ASP A 232 5.66 11.46 3.88
C ASP A 232 6.57 12.51 4.51
N LEU A 233 6.00 13.43 5.31
CA LEU A 233 6.77 14.35 6.14
C LEU A 233 7.60 13.58 7.18
N GLU A 234 7.01 12.58 7.85
CA GLU A 234 7.72 11.72 8.81
C GLU A 234 8.87 10.96 8.14
N ARG A 235 8.64 10.38 6.95
CA ARG A 235 9.68 9.69 6.17
C ARG A 235 10.83 10.62 5.78
N ALA A 236 10.51 11.84 5.36
CA ALA A 236 11.53 12.84 5.05
C ALA A 236 12.36 13.24 6.29
N ILE A 237 11.71 13.39 7.45
CA ILE A 237 12.39 13.66 8.72
C ILE A 237 13.29 12.48 9.11
N GLU A 238 12.79 11.24 9.05
CA GLU A 238 13.57 10.03 9.33
C GLU A 238 14.80 9.95 8.42
N PHE A 239 14.63 10.23 7.12
CA PHE A 239 15.73 10.30 6.16
C PHE A 239 16.77 11.38 6.55
N LEU A 240 16.33 12.58 6.93
CA LEU A 240 17.24 13.67 7.34
C LEU A 240 17.94 13.41 8.68
N VAL A 241 17.29 12.69 9.60
CA VAL A 241 17.88 12.24 10.86
C VAL A 241 18.93 11.16 10.61
N ALA A 242 18.65 10.20 9.73
CA ALA A 242 19.61 9.16 9.34
C ALA A 242 20.84 9.73 8.61
N ASN A 243 20.71 10.92 8.00
CA ASN A 243 21.74 11.55 7.20
C ASN A 243 22.09 12.98 7.72
N PRO A 244 22.71 13.13 8.90
CA PRO A 244 22.84 14.41 9.59
C PRO A 244 23.69 15.45 8.85
N GLY A 245 24.56 15.04 7.93
CA GLY A 245 25.41 15.93 7.13
C GLY A 245 24.73 16.55 5.90
N LEU A 246 23.55 16.04 5.51
CA LEU A 246 22.89 16.50 4.28
C LEU A 246 22.21 17.85 4.45
N LYS A 247 22.30 18.67 3.40
CA LYS A 247 21.50 19.88 3.22
C LYS A 247 20.50 19.70 2.10
N VAL A 248 19.28 20.15 2.32
CA VAL A 248 18.20 20.01 1.35
C VAL A 248 17.50 21.33 1.04
N GLU A 249 17.08 21.47 -0.22
CA GLU A 249 16.13 22.49 -0.66
C GLU A 249 14.74 21.86 -0.76
N ILE A 250 13.75 22.52 -0.17
CA ILE A 250 12.34 22.23 -0.38
C ILE A 250 11.85 23.09 -1.54
N ALA A 251 11.56 22.46 -2.67
CA ALA A 251 11.18 23.14 -3.90
C ALA A 251 9.66 23.00 -4.14
N GLY A 252 8.94 24.13 -4.15
CA GLY A 252 7.50 24.18 -4.42
C GLY A 252 7.19 24.52 -5.87
N HIS A 253 6.20 23.88 -6.46
CA HIS A 253 5.79 24.07 -7.86
C HIS A 253 4.27 24.18 -8.01
N THR A 254 3.82 24.89 -9.05
CA THR A 254 2.42 25.00 -9.46
C THR A 254 2.23 24.51 -10.89
N ASP A 255 0.97 24.40 -11.33
CA ASP A 255 0.63 24.36 -12.75
C ASP A 255 0.61 25.79 -13.33
N ASP A 256 0.17 25.91 -14.58
CA ASP A 256 0.04 27.18 -15.32
C ASP A 256 -1.30 27.90 -15.09
N LYS A 257 -2.10 27.48 -14.10
CA LYS A 257 -3.40 28.11 -13.82
C LYS A 257 -3.23 29.23 -12.80
N GLY A 258 -3.42 30.46 -13.26
CA GLY A 258 -3.39 31.65 -12.43
C GLY A 258 -2.34 32.64 -12.91
N ASP A 259 -2.10 33.66 -12.09
CA ASP A 259 -1.09 34.68 -12.36
C ASP A 259 0.30 34.20 -11.87
N ALA A 260 1.35 34.45 -12.66
CA ALA A 260 2.70 33.93 -12.37
C ALA A 260 3.27 34.45 -11.03
N PRO A 261 3.23 35.76 -10.70
CA PRO A 261 3.55 36.27 -9.37
C PRO A 261 2.78 35.59 -8.24
N TYR A 262 1.48 35.35 -8.44
CA TYR A 262 0.66 34.63 -7.48
C TYR A 262 1.11 33.17 -7.30
N ASN A 263 1.35 32.43 -8.39
CA ASN A 263 1.86 31.06 -8.39
C ASN A 263 3.24 30.95 -7.70
N LYS A 264 4.10 31.96 -7.89
CA LYS A 264 5.38 32.07 -7.19
C LYS A 264 5.22 32.20 -5.68
N LYS A 265 4.29 33.06 -5.23
CA LYS A 265 3.98 33.24 -3.81
C LYS A 265 3.38 31.98 -3.19
N LEU A 266 2.44 31.34 -3.90
CA LEU A 266 1.77 30.12 -3.43
C LEU A 266 2.76 28.96 -3.27
N SER A 267 3.61 28.72 -4.27
CA SER A 267 4.64 27.68 -4.20
C SER A 267 5.68 27.96 -3.11
N GLN A 268 6.09 29.22 -2.91
CA GLN A 268 6.99 29.59 -1.80
C GLN A 268 6.36 29.28 -0.45
N GLY A 269 5.09 29.67 -0.26
CA GLY A 269 4.36 29.41 0.99
C GLY A 269 4.25 27.92 1.29
N ARG A 270 3.98 27.09 0.29
CA ARG A 270 3.94 25.62 0.43
C ARG A 270 5.29 25.03 0.80
N ALA A 271 6.37 25.47 0.15
CA ALA A 271 7.73 25.04 0.50
C ALA A 271 8.11 25.44 1.93
N GLU A 272 7.76 26.66 2.35
CA GLU A 272 8.00 27.13 3.73
C GLU A 272 7.19 26.36 4.77
N SER A 273 5.96 25.95 4.46
CA SER A 273 5.16 25.12 5.37
C SER A 273 5.83 23.78 5.65
N VAL A 274 6.38 23.13 4.62
CA VAL A 274 7.16 21.89 4.78
C VAL A 274 8.45 22.13 5.56
N ARG A 275 9.21 23.17 5.22
CA ARG A 275 10.43 23.55 5.96
C ARG A 275 10.13 23.81 7.44
N ARG A 276 9.08 24.57 7.76
CA ARG A 276 8.65 24.84 9.13
C ARG A 276 8.26 23.57 9.87
N HIS A 277 7.62 22.63 9.18
CA HIS A 277 7.31 21.32 9.75
C HIS A 277 8.58 20.53 10.10
N PHE A 278 9.61 20.55 9.24
CA PHE A 278 10.88 19.88 9.55
C PHE A 278 11.61 20.55 10.72
N LEU A 279 11.62 21.88 10.79
CA LEU A 279 12.19 22.65 11.92
C LEU A 279 11.49 22.29 13.24
N SER A 280 10.16 22.21 13.25
CA SER A 280 9.40 21.87 14.46
C SER A 280 9.62 20.44 14.95
N HIS A 281 10.20 19.58 14.10
CA HIS A 281 10.58 18.20 14.44
C HIS A 281 12.09 18.04 14.62
N GLY A 282 12.82 19.15 14.78
CA GLY A 282 14.22 19.15 15.23
C GLY A 282 15.27 19.05 14.12
N VAL A 283 14.89 19.20 12.85
CA VAL A 283 15.89 19.35 11.78
C VAL A 283 16.52 20.74 11.87
N ASP A 284 17.86 20.80 11.86
CA ASP A 284 18.61 22.05 11.98
C ASP A 284 18.33 23.03 10.82
N GLU A 285 18.16 24.31 11.14
CA GLU A 285 17.84 25.36 10.18
C GLU A 285 18.91 25.53 9.08
N SER A 286 20.19 25.34 9.42
CA SER A 286 21.30 25.46 8.47
C SER A 286 21.29 24.37 7.38
N ARG A 287 20.47 23.33 7.57
CA ARG A 287 20.30 22.22 6.63
C ARG A 287 19.13 22.41 5.66
N LEU A 288 18.29 23.43 5.87
CA LEU A 288 17.02 23.58 5.17
C LEU A 288 16.90 24.93 4.45
N SER A 289 16.75 24.88 3.14
CA SER A 289 16.26 26.01 2.35
C SER A 289 14.88 25.72 1.77
N ALA A 290 14.10 26.76 1.47
CA ALA A 290 12.79 26.63 0.83
C ALA A 290 12.67 27.62 -0.33
N LYS A 291 12.21 27.13 -1.48
CA LYS A 291 12.10 27.93 -2.70
C LYS A 291 10.85 27.60 -3.50
N GLY A 292 10.03 28.60 -3.77
CA GLY A 292 8.91 28.55 -4.69
C GLY A 292 9.37 28.81 -6.12
N TYR A 293 9.13 27.85 -7.00
CA TYR A 293 9.43 27.97 -8.43
C TYR A 293 8.21 28.41 -9.25
N GLY A 294 7.00 28.39 -8.67
CA GLY A 294 5.76 28.62 -9.41
C GLY A 294 5.64 27.62 -10.56
N GLU A 295 5.30 28.12 -11.73
CA GLU A 295 5.10 27.34 -12.96
C GLU A 295 6.36 27.21 -13.83
N GLU A 296 7.51 27.74 -13.37
CA GLU A 296 8.74 27.85 -14.18
C GLU A 296 9.46 26.51 -14.46
N GLN A 297 9.11 25.46 -13.71
CA GLN A 297 9.75 24.13 -13.82
C GLN A 297 8.72 23.00 -13.92
N PRO A 298 7.95 22.93 -15.03
CA PRO A 298 6.99 21.86 -15.26
C PRO A 298 7.71 20.55 -15.56
N ILE A 299 7.14 19.44 -15.08
CA ILE A 299 7.60 18.06 -15.35
C ILE A 299 6.62 17.28 -16.22
N ALA A 300 5.47 17.88 -16.54
CA ALA A 300 4.44 17.31 -17.38
C ALA A 300 3.70 18.42 -18.14
N ASP A 301 2.92 18.02 -19.14
CA ASP A 301 2.16 18.92 -20.00
C ASP A 301 1.00 19.60 -19.24
N ASN A 302 1.01 20.94 -19.17
CA ASN A 302 -0.10 21.71 -18.60
C ASN A 302 -1.37 21.72 -19.48
N GLY A 303 -1.31 21.22 -20.72
CA GLY A 303 -2.47 21.02 -21.57
C GLY A 303 -3.49 20.01 -20.99
N SER A 304 -3.04 19.07 -20.17
CA SER A 304 -3.87 18.01 -19.57
C SER A 304 -4.06 18.19 -18.06
N GLU A 305 -5.19 17.75 -17.50
CA GLU A 305 -5.38 17.80 -16.04
C GLU A 305 -4.40 16.88 -15.29
N ASP A 306 -4.10 15.71 -15.85
CA ASP A 306 -3.10 14.79 -15.29
C ASP A 306 -1.71 15.44 -15.23
N GLY A 307 -1.31 16.16 -16.28
CA GLY A 307 -0.03 16.86 -16.29
C GLY A 307 0.01 18.04 -15.32
N ARG A 308 -1.06 18.82 -15.22
CA ARG A 308 -1.17 19.88 -14.19
C ARG A 308 -1.10 19.30 -12.78
N ALA A 309 -1.77 18.18 -12.52
CA ALA A 309 -1.71 17.49 -11.22
C ALA A 309 -0.29 17.04 -10.86
N ARG A 310 0.52 16.64 -11.86
CA ARG A 310 1.94 16.33 -11.66
C ARG A 310 2.78 17.58 -11.42
N ASN A 311 2.47 18.70 -12.08
CA ASN A 311 3.20 19.96 -11.91
C ASN A 311 2.96 20.59 -10.53
N ARG A 312 1.76 20.47 -9.97
CA ARG A 312 1.42 20.85 -8.58
C ARG A 312 2.09 19.89 -7.59
N ARG A 313 3.32 20.20 -7.18
CA ARG A 313 4.12 19.31 -6.32
C ARG A 313 5.07 20.08 -5.40
N VAL A 314 5.57 19.38 -4.40
CA VAL A 314 6.73 19.79 -3.60
C VAL A 314 7.79 18.70 -3.75
N GLU A 315 9.05 19.11 -3.89
CA GLU A 315 10.21 18.23 -3.98
C GLU A 315 11.17 18.53 -2.82
N MET A 316 11.91 17.51 -2.39
CA MET A 316 13.10 17.65 -1.57
C MET A 316 14.33 17.33 -2.43
N ARG A 317 15.25 18.29 -2.52
CA ARG A 317 16.46 18.21 -3.34
C ARG A 317 17.69 18.22 -2.46
N VAL A 318 18.56 17.22 -2.58
CA VAL A 318 19.84 17.21 -1.87
C VAL A 318 20.78 18.19 -2.56
N THR A 319 21.27 19.17 -1.80
CA THR A 319 22.12 20.25 -2.31
C THR A 319 23.57 20.11 -1.87
N GLN A 320 23.81 19.39 -0.76
CA GLN A 320 25.14 19.10 -0.22
C GLN A 320 25.09 17.85 0.65
#